data_AF-A0A8T6P9G3-F1
#
_entry.id   AF-A0A8T6P9G3-F1
#
_cell.length_a   1.000
_cell.length_b   1.000
_cell.length_c   1.000
_cell.angle_alpha   90.00
_cell.angle_beta   90.00
_cell.angle_gamma   90.00
#
_symmetry.space_group_name_H-M   'P 1'
#
loop_
_entity.id
_entity.type
_entity.pdbx_description
1 polymer ?
#
loop_
_entity_poly.entity_id
_entity_poly.type
_entity_poly.pdbx_seq_one_letter_code
_entity_poly.pdbx_strand_id
1 'polypeptide(L)'
;MQIRPAAPADVPDLVRIKSAVWPDQAVNIAQLEAVLQLPEHIVLVASTEGEALGYLDCFLTTSVDGVRRWEMDEIAVLPAAQGRGIGRRLVANGLQSIYGGGATYSRALIQVENIPSQRIFAHAGYRIEPATQMLLVAGPQDVDNTNLPQGLHLVPVSTLSYCGAWLEGEVTLAGLEAARQWINGNDCQLVGVLICSDDQSLLSDALLAGYEVVDSYNWWSTK
;
A
#
# COMPACT_ATOMS: atom_id res chain seq x y z
N MET A 1 5.37 21.92 14.46
CA MET A 1 5.09 20.76 13.59
C MET A 1 6.23 20.60 12.61
N GLN A 2 7.00 19.53 12.76
CA GLN A 2 8.10 19.15 11.90
C GLN A 2 7.72 17.89 11.12
N ILE A 3 8.05 17.83 9.83
CA ILE A 3 8.02 16.57 9.07
C ILE A 3 9.45 16.05 8.98
N ARG A 4 9.67 14.78 9.32
CA ARG A 4 10.98 14.15 9.27
C ARG A 4 10.86 12.65 9.01
N PRO A 5 11.92 11.98 8.53
CA PRO A 5 11.97 10.53 8.55
C PRO A 5 11.73 9.98 9.97
N ALA A 6 11.01 8.88 10.03
CA ALA A 6 10.84 8.10 11.24
C ALA A 6 12.17 7.44 11.63
N ALA A 7 12.40 7.34 12.92
CA ALA A 7 13.51 6.62 13.53
C ALA A 7 12.95 5.44 14.34
N PRO A 8 13.78 4.45 14.73
CA PRO A 8 13.34 3.36 15.59
C PRO A 8 12.65 3.82 16.89
N ALA A 9 13.05 4.98 17.43
CA ALA A 9 12.43 5.56 18.61
C ALA A 9 10.97 6.02 18.41
N ASP A 10 10.50 6.15 17.16
CA ASP A 10 9.11 6.53 16.84
C ASP A 10 8.16 5.33 16.81
N VAL A 11 8.66 4.09 16.87
CA VAL A 11 7.82 2.88 16.82
C VAL A 11 6.67 2.90 17.84
N PRO A 12 6.88 3.30 19.12
CA PRO A 12 5.77 3.43 20.07
C PRO A 12 4.68 4.42 19.61
N ASP A 13 5.05 5.51 18.94
CA ASP A 13 4.10 6.46 18.39
C ASP A 13 3.38 5.90 17.16
N LEU A 14 4.07 5.19 16.26
CA LEU A 14 3.45 4.53 15.12
C LEU A 14 2.40 3.51 15.58
N VAL A 15 2.71 2.71 16.61
CA VAL A 15 1.76 1.77 17.23
C VAL A 15 0.55 2.52 17.77
N ARG A 16 0.78 3.58 18.57
CA ARG A 16 -0.31 4.39 19.15
C ARG A 16 -1.20 5.01 18.08
N ILE A 17 -0.62 5.52 17.00
CA ILE A 17 -1.37 6.10 15.87
C ILE A 17 -2.19 5.02 15.16
N LYS A 18 -1.57 3.88 14.80
CA LYS A 18 -2.25 2.76 14.14
C LYS A 18 -3.42 2.25 14.96
N SER A 19 -3.21 1.99 16.25
CA SER A 19 -4.28 1.51 17.15
C SER A 19 -5.40 2.54 17.35
N ALA A 20 -5.12 3.84 17.24
CA ALA A 20 -6.14 4.88 17.32
C ALA A 20 -6.96 5.04 16.02
N VAL A 21 -6.37 4.73 14.86
CA VAL A 21 -7.00 4.90 13.55
C VAL A 21 -7.68 3.61 13.06
N TRP A 22 -7.07 2.45 13.34
CA TRP A 22 -7.59 1.12 13.02
C TRP A 22 -7.58 0.23 14.27
N PRO A 23 -8.52 0.44 15.22
CA PRO A 23 -8.53 -0.28 16.50
C PRO A 23 -8.74 -1.80 16.35
N ASP A 24 -9.34 -2.23 15.23
CA ASP A 24 -9.61 -3.65 14.95
C ASP A 24 -8.44 -4.36 14.25
N GLN A 25 -7.33 -3.65 13.98
CA GLN A 25 -6.14 -4.22 13.35
C GLN A 25 -5.02 -4.38 14.36
N ALA A 26 -4.51 -5.61 14.48
CA ALA A 26 -3.34 -5.89 15.29
C ALA A 26 -2.11 -5.20 14.69
N VAL A 27 -1.29 -4.57 15.54
CA VAL A 27 -0.04 -3.92 15.10
C VAL A 27 1.13 -4.86 15.36
N ASN A 28 1.85 -5.23 14.29
CA ASN A 28 3.06 -6.03 14.39
C ASN A 28 4.28 -5.12 14.57
N ILE A 29 4.80 -5.04 15.80
CA ILE A 29 5.95 -4.20 16.13
C ILE A 29 7.22 -4.59 15.36
N ALA A 30 7.48 -5.91 15.23
CA ALA A 30 8.66 -6.39 14.52
C ALA A 30 8.62 -6.01 13.02
N GLN A 31 7.41 -6.00 12.43
CA GLN A 31 7.21 -5.53 11.06
C GLN A 31 7.54 -4.04 10.92
N LEU A 32 7.03 -3.19 11.83
CA LEU A 32 7.35 -1.76 11.83
C LEU A 32 8.86 -1.53 11.92
N GLU A 33 9.52 -2.23 12.85
CA GLU A 33 10.98 -2.13 13.02
C GLU A 33 11.74 -2.56 11.77
N ALA A 34 11.34 -3.67 11.14
CA ALA A 34 11.96 -4.18 9.92
C ALA A 34 11.80 -3.19 8.75
N VAL A 35 10.59 -2.68 8.54
CA VAL A 35 10.27 -1.73 7.47
C VAL A 35 11.08 -0.44 7.60
N LEU A 36 11.27 0.08 8.81
CA LEU A 36 12.07 1.28 9.06
C LEU A 36 13.56 1.13 8.68
N GLN A 37 14.05 -0.10 8.47
CA GLN A 37 15.43 -0.36 8.03
C GLN A 37 15.56 -0.58 6.52
N LEU A 38 14.46 -0.61 5.76
CA LEU A 38 14.49 -0.89 4.33
C LEU A 38 14.96 0.35 3.53
N PRO A 39 16.03 0.23 2.70
CA PRO A 39 16.59 1.38 1.99
C PRO A 39 15.66 2.03 0.95
N GLU A 40 14.72 1.27 0.38
CA GLU A 40 13.74 1.76 -0.61
C GLU A 40 12.39 2.12 0.03
N HIS A 41 12.39 2.34 1.35
CA HIS A 41 11.25 2.73 2.15
C HIS A 41 11.49 4.08 2.83
N ILE A 42 10.47 4.91 2.84
CA ILE A 42 10.48 6.21 3.52
C ILE A 42 9.21 6.31 4.36
N VAL A 43 9.36 6.18 5.67
CA VAL A 43 8.31 6.52 6.63
C VAL A 43 8.57 7.93 7.13
N LEU A 44 7.63 8.85 6.92
CA LEU A 44 7.68 10.21 7.46
C LEU A 44 6.75 10.33 8.66
N VAL A 45 7.20 11.00 9.71
CA VAL A 45 6.36 11.40 10.86
C VAL A 45 6.15 12.90 10.88
N ALA A 46 4.95 13.31 11.30
CA ALA A 46 4.62 14.68 11.64
C ALA A 46 4.69 14.84 13.17
N SER A 47 5.74 15.49 13.67
CA SER A 47 6.01 15.59 15.10
C SER A 47 5.87 16.99 15.67
N THR A 48 5.49 17.05 16.96
CA THR A 48 5.52 18.27 17.77
C THR A 48 6.10 17.91 19.14
N GLU A 49 7.10 18.65 19.59
CA GLU A 49 7.77 18.42 20.89
C GLU A 49 8.31 16.98 21.07
N GLY A 50 8.68 16.33 19.95
CA GLY A 50 9.21 14.97 19.95
C GLY A 50 8.15 13.87 19.79
N GLU A 51 6.86 14.17 19.96
CA GLU A 51 5.76 13.22 19.78
C GLU A 51 5.25 13.24 18.33
N ALA A 52 5.13 12.07 17.70
CA ALA A 52 4.49 11.96 16.39
C ALA A 52 2.96 11.99 16.50
N LEU A 53 2.31 12.77 15.64
CA LEU A 53 0.85 12.96 15.60
C LEU A 53 0.22 12.33 14.35
N GLY A 54 1.05 11.85 13.44
CA GLY A 54 0.67 11.18 12.21
C GLY A 54 1.91 10.75 11.44
N TYR A 55 1.73 9.85 10.47
CA TYR A 55 2.79 9.39 9.60
C TYR A 55 2.27 9.14 8.18
N LEU A 56 3.22 9.03 7.25
CA LEU A 56 3.02 8.57 5.87
C LEU A 56 4.09 7.53 5.57
N ASP A 57 3.66 6.42 4.98
CA ASP A 57 4.50 5.35 4.49
C ASP A 57 4.61 5.39 2.96
N CYS A 58 5.83 5.31 2.46
CA CYS A 58 6.13 5.35 1.04
C CYS A 58 7.19 4.30 0.70
N PHE A 59 7.04 3.62 -0.43
CA PHE A 59 8.05 2.68 -0.90
C PHE A 59 8.10 2.54 -2.40
N LEU A 60 9.23 2.03 -2.88
CA LEU A 60 9.42 1.86 -4.31
C LEU A 60 9.00 0.47 -4.77
N THR A 61 8.29 0.41 -5.90
CA THR A 61 8.04 -0.83 -6.63
C THR A 61 8.46 -0.70 -8.08
N THR A 62 8.52 -1.84 -8.77
CA THR A 62 8.74 -1.91 -10.22
C THR A 62 7.55 -2.63 -10.84
N SER A 63 6.95 -2.03 -11.87
CA SER A 63 5.83 -2.62 -12.59
C SER A 63 6.23 -3.84 -13.43
N VAL A 64 5.22 -4.57 -13.93
CA VAL A 64 5.41 -5.61 -14.97
C VAL A 64 6.23 -5.11 -16.17
N ASP A 65 6.03 -3.85 -16.60
CA ASP A 65 6.79 -3.23 -17.70
C ASP A 65 8.19 -2.70 -17.31
N GLY A 66 8.67 -2.99 -16.09
CA GLY A 66 9.97 -2.52 -15.60
C GLY A 66 10.00 -1.05 -15.17
N VAL A 67 8.85 -0.41 -14.98
CA VAL A 67 8.76 1.00 -14.60
C VAL A 67 8.85 1.14 -13.08
N ARG A 68 9.91 1.79 -12.59
CA ARG A 68 10.05 2.16 -11.17
C ARG A 68 9.04 3.27 -10.81
N ARG A 69 8.32 3.09 -9.72
CA ARG A 69 7.29 4.02 -9.22
C ARG A 69 7.25 4.04 -7.70
N TRP A 70 6.86 5.17 -7.14
CA TRP A 70 6.67 5.31 -5.69
C TRP A 70 5.22 5.06 -5.30
N GLU A 71 5.02 4.10 -4.41
CA GLU A 71 3.75 3.84 -3.74
C GLU A 71 3.65 4.74 -2.51
N MET A 72 2.54 5.46 -2.39
CA MET A 72 2.12 6.16 -1.17
C MET A 72 1.06 5.28 -0.51
N ASP A 73 1.50 4.40 0.39
CA ASP A 73 0.72 3.24 0.82
C ASP A 73 -0.22 3.57 1.98
N GLU A 74 0.35 3.98 3.11
CA GLU A 74 -0.41 4.13 4.34
C GLU A 74 -0.21 5.52 4.97
N ILE A 75 -1.29 6.25 5.19
CA ILE A 75 -1.26 7.55 5.86
C ILE A 75 -2.24 7.58 7.04
N ALA A 76 -1.75 7.99 8.20
CA ALA A 76 -2.54 8.07 9.41
C ALA A 76 -2.26 9.37 10.18
N VAL A 77 -3.30 9.94 10.77
CA VAL A 77 -3.22 11.09 11.67
C VAL A 77 -4.13 10.81 12.86
N LEU A 78 -3.62 11.00 14.08
CA LEU A 78 -4.39 10.82 15.30
C LEU A 78 -5.73 11.56 15.20
N PRO A 79 -6.86 10.92 15.59
CA PRO A 79 -8.18 11.56 15.51
C PRO A 79 -8.21 12.96 16.12
N ALA A 80 -7.60 13.15 17.29
CA ALA A 80 -7.53 14.45 17.99
C ALA A 80 -6.69 15.53 17.27
N ALA A 81 -5.83 15.13 16.33
CA ALA A 81 -4.93 16.01 15.56
C ALA A 81 -5.42 16.26 14.12
N GLN A 82 -6.52 15.61 13.70
CA GLN A 82 -7.11 15.81 12.38
C GLN A 82 -7.67 17.23 12.20
N GLY A 83 -7.93 17.62 10.94
CA GLY A 83 -8.40 18.98 10.61
C GLY A 83 -7.32 20.07 10.69
N ARG A 84 -6.10 19.76 11.13
CA ARG A 84 -4.98 20.71 11.29
C ARG A 84 -4.02 20.75 10.09
N GLY A 85 -4.38 20.10 8.98
CA GLY A 85 -3.56 20.04 7.77
C GLY A 85 -2.33 19.13 7.86
N ILE A 86 -2.24 18.23 8.86
CA ILE A 86 -1.11 17.30 9.04
C ILE A 86 -0.96 16.36 7.84
N GLY A 87 -2.03 15.69 7.42
CA GLY A 87 -2.00 14.76 6.27
C GLY A 87 -1.53 15.44 4.99
N ARG A 88 -1.99 16.67 4.72
CA ARG A 88 -1.51 17.48 3.59
C ARG A 88 -0.01 17.75 3.65
N ARG A 89 0.53 18.05 4.83
CA ARG A 89 1.97 18.28 4.99
C ARG A 89 2.77 16.99 4.80
N LEU A 90 2.27 15.86 5.31
CA LEU A 90 2.87 14.55 5.12
C LEU A 90 2.96 14.20 3.63
N VAL A 91 1.85 14.24 2.88
CA VAL A 91 1.86 13.92 1.42
C VAL A 91 2.78 14.86 0.63
N ALA A 92 2.73 16.17 0.91
CA ALA A 92 3.58 17.12 0.20
C ALA A 92 5.09 16.88 0.48
N ASN A 93 5.45 16.56 1.72
CA ASN A 93 6.84 16.24 2.06
C ASN A 93 7.23 14.85 1.53
N GLY A 94 6.33 13.87 1.57
CA GLY A 94 6.53 12.55 0.98
C GLY A 94 6.89 12.66 -0.49
N LEU A 95 6.05 13.38 -1.26
CA LEU A 95 6.31 13.64 -2.67
C LEU A 95 7.65 14.36 -2.90
N GLN A 96 7.99 15.33 -2.05
CA GLN A 96 9.30 16.00 -2.11
C GLN A 96 10.48 15.05 -1.81
N SER A 97 10.33 14.16 -0.84
CA SER A 97 11.37 13.22 -0.41
C SER A 97 11.67 12.14 -1.44
N ILE A 98 10.70 11.81 -2.31
CA ILE A 98 10.85 10.78 -3.33
C ILE A 98 11.33 11.31 -4.69
N TYR A 99 11.26 12.64 -4.91
CA TYR A 99 11.76 13.26 -6.14
C TYR A 99 13.27 13.07 -6.29
N GLY A 100 13.69 12.66 -7.48
CA GLY A 100 15.10 12.39 -7.81
C GLY A 100 15.54 10.93 -7.62
N GLY A 101 14.69 10.05 -7.08
CA GLY A 101 14.98 8.62 -6.85
C GLY A 101 14.95 7.71 -8.09
N GLY A 102 14.87 8.27 -9.31
CA GLY A 102 14.81 7.48 -10.55
C GLY A 102 13.49 6.75 -10.81
N ALA A 103 12.44 7.08 -10.05
CA ALA A 103 11.06 6.66 -10.32
C ALA A 103 10.43 7.56 -11.38
N THR A 104 9.50 7.01 -12.17
CA THR A 104 8.84 7.73 -13.27
C THR A 104 7.62 8.53 -12.79
N TYR A 105 6.98 8.05 -11.73
CA TYR A 105 5.78 8.65 -11.14
C TYR A 105 5.58 8.14 -9.71
N SER A 106 4.62 8.75 -9.00
CA SER A 106 4.09 8.24 -7.74
C SER A 106 2.60 7.96 -7.86
N ARG A 107 2.13 6.93 -7.17
CA ARG A 107 0.71 6.60 -7.06
C ARG A 107 0.29 6.27 -5.63
N ALA A 108 -1.01 6.30 -5.41
CA ALA A 108 -1.69 5.86 -4.19
C ALA A 108 -2.96 5.10 -4.58
N LEU A 109 -3.29 4.06 -3.83
CA LEU A 109 -4.57 3.36 -3.95
C LEU A 109 -5.50 3.90 -2.86
N ILE A 110 -6.53 4.67 -3.25
CA ILE A 110 -7.41 5.34 -2.27
C ILE A 110 -8.81 4.77 -2.37
N GLN A 111 -9.35 4.30 -1.24
CA GLN A 111 -10.71 3.78 -1.14
C GLN A 111 -11.72 4.83 -1.62
N VAL A 112 -12.75 4.40 -2.36
CA VAL A 112 -13.76 5.28 -2.99
C VAL A 112 -14.44 6.19 -1.97
N GLU A 113 -14.69 5.70 -0.77
CA GLU A 113 -15.37 6.45 0.30
C GLU A 113 -14.41 7.28 1.18
N ASN A 114 -13.08 7.15 0.99
CA ASN A 114 -12.09 7.91 1.77
C ASN A 114 -11.87 9.32 1.21
N ILE A 115 -12.93 10.13 1.26
CA ILE A 115 -12.95 11.54 0.81
C ILE A 115 -11.85 12.39 1.47
N PRO A 116 -11.52 12.23 2.78
CA PRO A 116 -10.40 12.96 3.37
C PRO A 116 -9.06 12.68 2.67
N SER A 117 -8.75 11.41 2.39
CA SER A 117 -7.52 11.02 1.68
C SER A 117 -7.50 11.55 0.25
N GLN A 118 -8.61 11.40 -0.49
CA GLN A 118 -8.73 11.94 -1.84
C GLN A 118 -8.44 13.44 -1.90
N ARG A 119 -8.95 14.22 -0.94
CA ARG A 119 -8.72 15.67 -0.89
C ARG A 119 -7.25 16.04 -0.64
N ILE A 120 -6.55 15.32 0.23
CA ILE A 120 -5.14 15.62 0.51
C ILE A 120 -4.24 15.25 -0.68
N PHE A 121 -4.52 14.15 -1.37
CA PHE A 121 -3.78 13.71 -2.56
C PHE A 121 -4.06 14.62 -3.76
N ALA A 122 -5.32 14.97 -3.99
CA ALA A 122 -5.71 15.97 -5.01
C ALA A 122 -4.97 17.30 -4.80
N HIS A 123 -4.87 17.75 -3.55
CA HIS A 123 -4.15 18.97 -3.22
C HIS A 123 -2.65 18.87 -3.50
N ALA A 124 -2.05 17.69 -3.34
CA ALA A 124 -0.65 17.43 -3.63
C ALA A 124 -0.36 17.24 -5.14
N GLY A 125 -1.38 17.35 -6.00
CA GLY A 125 -1.22 17.27 -7.46
C GLY A 125 -1.57 15.90 -8.06
N TYR A 126 -1.96 14.93 -7.24
CA TYR A 126 -2.42 13.63 -7.72
C TYR A 126 -3.76 13.77 -8.45
N ARG A 127 -3.93 12.94 -9.48
CA ARG A 127 -5.17 12.86 -10.25
C ARG A 127 -5.74 11.46 -10.14
N ILE A 128 -7.05 11.38 -9.94
CA ILE A 128 -7.79 10.14 -9.98
C ILE A 128 -7.77 9.56 -11.40
N GLU A 129 -7.57 8.25 -11.49
CA GLU A 129 -7.75 7.48 -12.72
C GLU A 129 -9.20 7.02 -12.83
N PRO A 130 -9.78 6.96 -14.05
CA PRO A 130 -11.22 6.83 -14.23
C PRO A 130 -11.80 5.46 -13.85
N ALA A 131 -10.97 4.41 -13.80
CA ALA A 131 -11.42 3.06 -13.55
C ALA A 131 -11.36 2.71 -12.04
N THR A 132 -12.53 2.48 -11.44
CA THR A 132 -12.62 1.94 -10.08
C THR A 132 -12.21 0.47 -10.07
N GLN A 133 -11.33 0.15 -9.12
CA GLN A 133 -10.78 -1.17 -8.90
C GLN A 133 -11.42 -1.81 -7.68
N MET A 134 -11.68 -3.10 -7.73
CA MET A 134 -11.91 -3.93 -6.56
C MET A 134 -10.57 -4.47 -6.10
N LEU A 135 -10.22 -4.25 -4.83
CA LEU A 135 -9.10 -4.93 -4.19
C LEU A 135 -9.58 -6.26 -3.64
N LEU A 136 -8.93 -7.34 -4.05
CA LEU A 136 -9.15 -8.66 -3.47
C LEU A 136 -7.83 -9.21 -2.93
N VAL A 137 -7.90 -9.98 -1.86
CA VAL A 137 -6.73 -10.61 -1.22
C VAL A 137 -6.99 -12.09 -0.97
N ALA A 138 -5.92 -12.88 -0.98
CA ALA A 138 -5.97 -14.29 -0.61
C ALA A 138 -4.75 -14.67 0.23
N GLY A 139 -4.95 -15.59 1.17
CA GLY A 139 -3.86 -16.27 1.87
C GLY A 139 -3.24 -17.39 1.03
N PRO A 140 -2.14 -17.99 1.54
CA PRO A 140 -1.47 -19.10 0.87
C PRO A 140 -2.40 -20.31 0.67
N GLN A 141 -2.01 -21.18 -0.25
CA GLN A 141 -2.65 -22.47 -0.48
C GLN A 141 -1.61 -23.58 -0.25
N ASP A 142 -2.01 -24.68 0.39
CA ASP A 142 -1.14 -25.81 0.79
C ASP A 142 -0.50 -26.61 -0.36
N VAL A 143 -0.50 -26.06 -1.58
CA VAL A 143 0.02 -26.70 -2.79
C VAL A 143 1.22 -25.90 -3.28
N ASP A 144 2.38 -26.53 -3.29
CA ASP A 144 3.61 -25.90 -3.81
C ASP A 144 3.70 -26.05 -5.32
N ASN A 145 3.50 -24.95 -6.03
CA ASN A 145 3.85 -24.81 -7.44
C ASN A 145 4.14 -23.33 -7.76
N THR A 146 5.32 -23.08 -8.33
CA THR A 146 5.91 -21.73 -8.40
C THR A 146 5.88 -21.11 -9.80
N ASN A 147 5.29 -21.80 -10.78
CA ASN A 147 5.26 -21.32 -12.15
C ASN A 147 4.08 -20.37 -12.37
N LEU A 148 4.36 -19.06 -12.34
CA LEU A 148 3.42 -18.05 -12.81
C LEU A 148 3.24 -18.15 -14.34
N PRO A 149 2.00 -18.05 -14.85
CA PRO A 149 1.76 -17.91 -16.29
C PRO A 149 2.52 -16.73 -16.90
N GLN A 150 2.85 -16.84 -18.19
CA GLN A 150 3.51 -15.76 -18.93
C GLN A 150 2.62 -14.49 -18.93
N GLY A 151 3.25 -13.32 -18.79
CA GLY A 151 2.53 -12.03 -18.76
C GLY A 151 2.03 -11.60 -17.38
N LEU A 152 2.24 -12.45 -16.36
CA LEU A 152 1.97 -12.12 -14.97
C LEU A 152 3.26 -11.79 -14.21
N HIS A 153 3.10 -10.89 -13.25
CA HIS A 153 4.19 -10.46 -12.40
C HIS A 153 3.69 -10.36 -10.96
N LEU A 154 4.45 -10.95 -10.04
CA LEU A 154 4.27 -10.71 -8.61
C LEU A 154 5.27 -9.64 -8.18
N VAL A 155 4.75 -8.56 -7.62
CA VAL A 155 5.54 -7.49 -7.00
C VAL A 155 5.59 -7.78 -5.50
N PRO A 156 6.71 -8.28 -4.94
CA PRO A 156 6.83 -8.48 -3.51
C PRO A 156 6.80 -7.12 -2.80
N VAL A 157 6.07 -7.04 -1.70
CA VAL A 157 5.93 -5.83 -0.89
C VAL A 157 6.08 -6.14 0.59
N SER A 158 6.70 -5.22 1.31
CA SER A 158 6.78 -5.21 2.76
C SER A 158 6.23 -3.87 3.22
N THR A 159 5.03 -3.87 3.79
CA THR A 159 4.32 -2.65 4.23
C THR A 159 4.36 -2.55 5.74
N LEU A 160 3.90 -1.44 6.32
CA LEU A 160 3.73 -1.34 7.79
C LEU A 160 2.68 -2.31 8.36
N SER A 161 1.85 -2.94 7.51
CA SER A 161 0.71 -3.76 7.93
C SER A 161 0.85 -5.24 7.59
N TYR A 162 1.57 -5.58 6.51
CA TYR A 162 1.76 -6.96 6.06
C TYR A 162 2.99 -7.11 5.15
N CYS A 163 3.48 -8.34 5.03
CA CYS A 163 4.39 -8.77 3.96
C CYS A 163 3.62 -9.64 2.97
N GLY A 164 3.72 -9.35 1.67
CA GLY A 164 2.95 -10.06 0.66
C GLY A 164 3.46 -9.81 -0.75
N ALA A 165 2.60 -10.10 -1.72
CA ALA A 165 2.86 -9.78 -3.12
C ALA A 165 1.62 -9.19 -3.80
N TRP A 166 1.83 -8.32 -4.79
CA TRP A 166 0.76 -7.83 -5.65
C TRP A 166 0.84 -8.48 -7.02
N LEU A 167 -0.27 -9.06 -7.48
CA LEU A 167 -0.39 -9.64 -8.81
C LEU A 167 -0.71 -8.54 -9.82
N GLU A 168 0.20 -8.31 -10.75
CA GLU A 168 0.08 -7.38 -11.87
C GLU A 168 0.17 -8.12 -13.22
N GLY A 169 -0.39 -7.51 -14.27
CA GLY A 169 -0.36 -8.03 -15.64
C GLY A 169 -1.71 -8.52 -16.13
N GLU A 170 -1.70 -9.45 -17.09
CA GLU A 170 -2.93 -10.05 -17.65
C GLU A 170 -3.48 -11.14 -16.72
N VAL A 171 -4.27 -10.73 -15.73
CA VAL A 171 -4.84 -11.62 -14.70
C VAL A 171 -5.82 -12.62 -15.31
N THR A 172 -5.62 -13.89 -14.96
CA THR A 172 -6.47 -15.03 -15.35
C THR A 172 -6.72 -15.92 -14.14
N LEU A 173 -7.72 -16.80 -14.19
CA LEU A 173 -7.97 -17.80 -13.13
C LEU A 173 -6.71 -18.61 -12.77
N ALA A 174 -6.00 -19.15 -13.78
CA ALA A 174 -4.76 -19.90 -13.56
C ALA A 174 -3.66 -19.04 -12.92
N GLY A 175 -3.63 -17.74 -13.25
CA GLY A 175 -2.73 -16.77 -12.63
C GLY A 175 -3.02 -16.52 -11.15
N LEU A 176 -4.29 -16.37 -10.81
CA LEU A 176 -4.77 -16.18 -9.44
C LEU A 176 -4.41 -17.36 -8.54
N GLU A 177 -4.61 -18.59 -9.03
CA GLU A 177 -4.24 -19.83 -8.35
C GLU A 177 -2.72 -19.94 -8.18
N ALA A 178 -1.94 -19.74 -9.25
CA ALA A 178 -0.48 -19.79 -9.21
C ALA A 178 0.12 -18.75 -8.24
N ALA A 179 -0.49 -17.56 -8.14
CA ALA A 179 -0.03 -16.52 -7.24
C ALA A 179 -0.16 -16.91 -5.76
N ARG A 180 -1.26 -17.61 -5.39
CA ARG A 180 -1.46 -18.13 -4.02
C ARG A 180 -0.46 -19.23 -3.67
N GLN A 181 -0.08 -20.04 -4.65
CA GLN A 181 0.93 -21.09 -4.49
C GLN A 181 2.33 -20.48 -4.35
N TRP A 182 2.63 -19.40 -5.09
CA TRP A 182 3.91 -18.69 -4.98
C TRP A 182 4.14 -18.09 -3.59
N ILE A 183 3.14 -17.45 -2.98
CA ILE A 183 3.33 -16.83 -1.65
C ILE A 183 3.59 -17.85 -0.54
N ASN A 184 3.12 -19.10 -0.68
CA ASN A 184 3.39 -20.18 0.26
C ASN A 184 4.90 -20.48 0.41
N GLY A 185 5.65 -20.36 -0.69
CA GLY A 185 7.09 -20.64 -0.72
C GLY A 185 8.01 -19.44 -0.47
N ASN A 186 7.47 -18.24 -0.21
CA ASN A 186 8.24 -16.98 -0.21
C ASN A 186 7.99 -16.10 1.04
N ASP A 187 7.63 -16.70 2.18
CA ASP A 187 7.38 -16.00 3.45
C ASP A 187 6.38 -14.82 3.34
N CYS A 188 5.48 -14.90 2.35
CA CYS A 188 4.44 -13.90 2.10
C CYS A 188 3.15 -14.32 2.81
N GLN A 189 2.53 -13.37 3.50
CA GLN A 189 1.32 -13.61 4.28
C GLN A 189 0.06 -13.63 3.41
N LEU A 190 0.08 -12.86 2.32
CA LEU A 190 -1.04 -12.72 1.40
C LEU A 190 -0.58 -12.32 0.01
N VAL A 191 -1.48 -12.49 -0.96
CA VAL A 191 -1.41 -11.90 -2.29
C VAL A 191 -2.61 -10.99 -2.50
N GLY A 192 -2.36 -9.80 -3.05
CA GLY A 192 -3.38 -8.85 -3.45
C GLY A 192 -3.48 -8.74 -4.97
N VAL A 193 -4.70 -8.51 -5.47
CA VAL A 193 -4.97 -8.22 -6.89
C VAL A 193 -5.99 -7.09 -7.01
N LEU A 194 -5.82 -6.25 -8.02
CA LEU A 194 -6.81 -5.24 -8.40
C LEU A 194 -7.48 -5.65 -9.69
N ILE A 195 -8.81 -5.72 -9.66
CA ILE A 195 -9.63 -6.06 -10.81
C ILE A 195 -10.57 -4.89 -11.07
N CYS A 196 -10.72 -4.49 -12.33
CA CYS A 196 -11.68 -3.45 -12.69
C CYS A 196 -13.08 -3.83 -12.20
N SER A 197 -13.78 -2.92 -11.54
CA SER A 197 -15.13 -3.17 -11.00
C SER A 197 -16.17 -3.57 -12.07
N ASP A 198 -15.92 -3.23 -13.33
CA ASP A 198 -16.77 -3.62 -14.46
C ASP A 198 -16.49 -5.04 -14.98
N ASP A 199 -15.37 -5.67 -14.60
CA ASP A 199 -14.98 -7.02 -15.05
C ASP A 199 -15.58 -8.12 -14.16
N GLN A 200 -16.88 -8.32 -14.30
CA GLN A 200 -17.63 -9.31 -13.51
C GLN A 200 -17.17 -10.75 -13.72
N SER A 201 -16.59 -11.07 -14.88
CA SER A 201 -16.06 -12.41 -15.18
C SER A 201 -14.82 -12.67 -14.33
N LEU A 202 -13.85 -11.76 -14.37
CA LEU A 202 -12.60 -11.92 -13.63
C LEU A 202 -12.81 -11.83 -12.12
N LEU A 203 -13.75 -11.00 -11.66
CA LEU A 203 -14.17 -10.97 -10.26
C LEU A 203 -14.71 -12.33 -9.81
N SER A 204 -15.54 -12.97 -10.64
CA SER A 204 -16.07 -14.31 -10.35
C SER A 204 -14.96 -15.36 -10.30
N ASP A 205 -13.99 -15.30 -11.22
CA ASP A 205 -12.82 -16.18 -11.21
C ASP A 205 -11.97 -16.00 -9.95
N ALA A 206 -11.75 -14.76 -9.50
CA ALA A 206 -11.00 -14.49 -8.27
C ALA A 206 -11.68 -15.06 -7.02
N LEU A 207 -13.01 -14.93 -6.91
CA LEU A 207 -13.78 -15.54 -5.83
C LEU A 207 -13.69 -17.08 -5.87
N LEU A 208 -13.77 -17.69 -7.06
CA LEU A 208 -13.58 -19.13 -7.24
C LEU A 208 -12.17 -19.58 -6.85
N ALA A 209 -11.16 -18.76 -7.13
CA ALA A 209 -9.78 -18.98 -6.72
C ALA A 209 -9.52 -18.69 -5.23
N GLY A 210 -10.56 -18.37 -4.44
CA GLY A 210 -10.47 -18.18 -2.99
C GLY A 210 -9.95 -16.80 -2.55
N TYR A 211 -10.03 -15.79 -3.41
CA TYR A 211 -9.80 -14.41 -3.02
C TYR A 211 -11.04 -13.82 -2.35
N GLU A 212 -10.83 -12.96 -1.37
CA GLU A 212 -11.86 -12.22 -0.67
C GLU A 212 -11.81 -10.75 -1.06
N VAL A 213 -12.99 -10.15 -1.24
CA VAL A 213 -13.09 -8.72 -1.54
C VAL A 213 -12.77 -7.92 -0.28
N VAL A 214 -11.82 -6.98 -0.40
CA VAL A 214 -11.51 -6.00 0.64
C VAL A 214 -12.46 -4.82 0.50
N ASP A 215 -12.34 -4.06 -0.59
CA ASP A 215 -13.21 -2.93 -0.93
C ASP A 215 -12.94 -2.42 -2.36
N SER A 216 -13.57 -1.30 -2.71
CA SER A 216 -13.41 -0.52 -3.92
C SER A 216 -12.47 0.67 -3.74
N TYR A 217 -11.59 0.87 -4.71
CA TYR A 217 -10.51 1.84 -4.69
C TYR A 217 -10.36 2.51 -6.05
N ASN A 218 -9.76 3.69 -6.06
CA ASN A 218 -9.27 4.31 -7.28
C ASN A 218 -7.77 4.52 -7.20
N TRP A 219 -7.10 4.39 -8.34
CA TRP A 219 -5.74 4.85 -8.48
C TRP A 219 -5.69 6.37 -8.51
N TRP A 220 -4.71 6.92 -7.81
CA TRP A 220 -4.35 8.32 -7.83
C TRP A 220 -2.89 8.42 -8.20
N SER A 221 -2.53 9.20 -9.22
CA SER A 221 -1.14 9.30 -9.68
C SER A 221 -0.68 10.73 -9.98
N THR A 222 0.62 10.98 -9.85
CA THR A 222 1.32 12.21 -10.27
C THR A 222 2.70 11.87 -10.80
N LYS A 223 3.20 12.70 -11.72
CA LYS A 223 4.58 12.62 -12.23
C LYS A 223 5.59 13.26 -11.28
#